data_AF-A0AAW7ALW3-F1
#
_entry.id   AF-A0AAW7ALW3-F1
#
_cell.length_a   1.000
_cell.length_b   1.000
_cell.length_c   1.000
_cell.angle_alpha   90.00
_cell.angle_beta   90.00
_cell.angle_gamma   90.00
#
_symmetry.space_group_name_H-M   'P 1'
#
loop_
_entity.id
_entity.type
_entity.pdbx_description
1 polymer ?
#
loop_
_entity_poly.entity_id
_entity_poly.type
_entity_poly.pdbx_seq_one_letter_code
_entity_poly.pdbx_strand_id
1 'polypeptide(L)'
;MNVGQKSCLRLLRRPFFSSLTALSLLVGSAVLAPKAEARQKAGHKAVMHSAHSARHISARHVALRQTRFTTRRHHSGAHVIQCVAYAKAASDVVLSGNARDWWDNSRGVYARGSAPEPGSVLNFRAIRRMPYGHVAVVRAVEDNRTIVIDQSHWAQNGVAKNVRVIDVSPNNDWSAVRVALNNNSGTYGSIYPTYGFIYGRPDDGVMMANNTPAPAHRSTRSHNVTTASFAALQHPMNSTEVAEAPEDAFSVEGPSRNLR
;
A
#
# COMPACT_ATOMS: atom_id res chain seq x y z
N MET A 1 -70.45 -5.03 14.58
CA MET A 1 -70.44 -6.35 15.23
C MET A 1 -69.00 -6.84 15.36
N ASN A 2 -68.60 -7.21 16.58
CA ASN A 2 -67.38 -7.90 17.07
C ASN A 2 -66.01 -7.49 16.52
N VAL A 3 -65.13 -6.79 17.27
CA VAL A 3 -64.46 -7.08 18.57
C VAL A 3 -63.52 -8.28 18.50
N GLY A 4 -62.22 -8.03 18.74
CA GLY A 4 -61.20 -9.08 18.87
C GLY A 4 -59.77 -8.60 19.16
N GLN A 5 -59.58 -7.64 20.07
CA GLN A 5 -58.29 -7.40 20.73
C GLN A 5 -57.86 -8.65 21.52
N LYS A 6 -56.58 -9.06 21.44
CA LYS A 6 -55.82 -9.58 22.61
C LYS A 6 -54.33 -9.26 22.50
N SER A 7 -53.91 -8.29 23.31
CA SER A 7 -52.54 -8.08 23.75
C SER A 7 -52.04 -9.29 24.55
N CYS A 8 -50.75 -9.62 24.44
CA CYS A 8 -50.03 -10.30 25.51
C CYS A 8 -48.56 -9.86 25.53
N LEU A 9 -48.27 -8.91 26.42
CA LEU A 9 -46.94 -8.65 26.95
C LEU A 9 -46.51 -9.86 27.79
N ARG A 10 -45.33 -10.45 27.50
CA ARG A 10 -44.56 -11.21 28.49
C ARG A 10 -43.08 -10.84 28.47
N LEU A 11 -42.75 -10.18 29.57
CA LEU A 11 -41.47 -10.00 30.25
C LEU A 11 -40.38 -11.08 30.06
N LEU A 12 -39.14 -10.58 30.01
CA LEU A 12 -37.91 -11.04 30.70
C LEU A 12 -37.39 -12.47 30.44
N ARG A 13 -36.16 -12.56 29.88
CA ARG A 13 -34.96 -12.94 30.67
C ARG A 13 -33.69 -12.96 29.81
N ARG A 14 -32.69 -12.21 30.26
CA ARG A 14 -31.27 -12.38 29.93
C ARG A 14 -30.72 -13.60 30.67
N PRO A 15 -29.85 -14.44 30.08
CA PRO A 15 -28.99 -15.31 30.86
C PRO A 15 -27.69 -14.57 31.20
N PHE A 16 -27.56 -14.22 32.48
CA PHE A 16 -26.28 -14.06 33.16
C PHE A 16 -25.62 -15.44 33.26
N PHE A 17 -24.37 -15.58 32.80
CA PHE A 17 -23.49 -16.64 33.27
C PHE A 17 -22.49 -16.02 34.24
N SER A 18 -22.62 -16.42 35.51
CA SER A 18 -21.73 -16.06 36.61
C SER A 18 -20.95 -17.31 37.02
N SER A 19 -19.64 -17.13 37.14
CA SER A 19 -18.75 -17.68 38.17
C SER A 19 -18.66 -19.21 38.36
N LEU A 20 -17.45 -19.76 38.17
CA LEU A 20 -16.81 -20.59 39.20
C LEU A 20 -15.29 -20.69 39.01
N THR A 21 -14.63 -20.44 40.15
CA THR A 21 -13.21 -20.49 40.50
C THR A 21 -12.61 -21.89 40.54
N ALA A 22 -11.34 -22.04 40.15
CA ALA A 22 -10.36 -23.01 40.69
C ALA A 22 -8.94 -22.53 40.31
N LEU A 23 -8.15 -21.97 41.25
CA LEU A 23 -7.23 -22.62 42.19
C LEU A 23 -5.89 -23.08 41.56
N SER A 24 -4.90 -22.19 41.71
CA SER A 24 -3.48 -22.39 42.09
C SER A 24 -2.67 -23.59 41.57
N LEU A 25 -1.48 -23.31 41.01
CA LEU A 25 -0.21 -23.98 41.39
C LEU A 25 1.01 -23.13 41.00
N LEU A 26 1.79 -22.79 42.02
CA LEU A 26 3.11 -22.15 42.04
C LEU A 26 4.20 -23.19 41.77
N VAL A 27 5.08 -22.96 40.79
CA VAL A 27 6.48 -23.46 40.75
C VAL A 27 7.31 -22.47 39.91
N GLY A 28 8.26 -21.74 40.50
CA GLY A 28 9.73 -21.92 40.30
C GLY A 28 10.22 -21.28 38.99
N SER A 29 11.25 -20.44 38.91
CA SER A 29 12.49 -20.38 39.68
C SER A 29 13.14 -19.00 39.53
N ALA A 30 13.71 -18.51 40.64
CA ALA A 30 14.61 -17.36 40.64
C ALA A 30 15.94 -17.74 39.99
N VAL A 31 16.42 -16.93 39.04
CA VAL A 31 17.81 -16.98 38.57
C VAL A 31 18.51 -15.73 39.12
N LEU A 32 19.29 -15.95 40.18
CA LEU A 32 20.35 -15.02 40.60
C LEU A 32 21.52 -15.15 39.62
N ALA A 33 21.96 -14.03 39.07
CA ALA A 33 23.24 -13.91 38.37
C ALA A 33 24.26 -13.18 39.27
N PRO A 34 25.57 -13.48 39.12
CA PRO A 34 26.54 -13.33 40.21
C PRO A 34 27.17 -11.95 40.31
N LYS A 35 27.51 -11.62 41.56
CA LYS A 35 28.41 -10.54 41.98
C LYS A 35 29.85 -10.94 41.64
N ALA A 36 30.48 -10.23 40.70
CA ALA A 36 31.90 -10.34 40.44
C ALA A 36 32.65 -9.29 41.27
N GLU A 37 33.48 -9.78 42.18
CA GLU A 37 34.41 -9.04 43.01
C GLU A 37 35.76 -8.95 42.29
N ALA A 38 36.26 -7.75 42.05
CA ALA A 38 37.62 -7.51 41.60
C ALA A 38 38.33 -6.60 42.61
N ARG A 39 39.18 -7.25 43.41
CA ARG A 39 40.14 -6.69 44.34
C ARG A 39 41.39 -6.25 43.57
N GLN A 40 41.81 -5.00 43.71
CA GLN A 40 43.21 -4.62 43.49
C GLN A 40 43.67 -3.59 44.53
N LYS A 41 44.72 -4.00 45.25
CA LYS A 41 45.43 -3.31 46.33
C LYS A 41 46.74 -2.76 45.74
N ALA A 42 47.04 -1.48 45.94
CA ALA A 42 48.37 -0.85 46.07
C ALA A 42 48.14 0.68 46.02
N GLY A 43 48.56 1.54 46.95
CA GLY A 43 49.70 1.46 47.85
C GLY A 43 50.82 2.37 47.35
N HIS A 44 50.64 3.70 47.35
CA HIS A 44 51.74 4.64 47.16
C HIS A 44 51.71 5.78 48.18
N LYS A 45 52.86 5.92 48.86
CA LYS A 45 53.15 6.76 50.01
C LYS A 45 53.05 8.24 49.68
N ALA A 46 52.50 9.02 50.60
CA ALA A 46 52.70 10.46 50.64
C ALA A 46 54.16 10.76 51.03
N VAL A 47 54.87 11.46 50.15
CA VAL A 47 56.16 12.09 50.45
C VAL A 47 55.95 13.58 50.26
N MET A 48 56.06 14.33 51.34
CA MET A 48 56.17 15.79 51.31
C MET A 48 57.58 16.17 50.89
N HIS A 49 57.72 17.06 49.91
CA HIS A 49 58.95 17.81 49.67
C HIS A 49 58.64 19.30 49.61
N SER A 50 59.49 20.04 50.31
CA SER A 50 59.49 21.48 50.53
C SER A 50 59.42 22.34 49.27
N ALA A 51 58.86 23.52 49.50
CA ALA A 51 58.85 24.67 48.62
C ALA A 51 60.25 25.09 48.13
N HIS A 52 60.33 25.42 46.84
CA HIS A 52 61.30 26.37 46.32
C HIS A 52 60.58 27.36 45.40
N SER A 53 60.69 28.64 45.76
CA SER A 53 60.26 29.79 44.95
C SER A 53 60.97 29.81 43.60
N ALA A 54 60.20 29.90 42.51
CA ALA A 54 60.73 30.31 41.22
C ALA A 54 59.68 31.06 40.39
N ARG A 55 59.83 32.40 40.43
CA ARG A 55 59.71 33.36 39.31
C ARG A 55 58.50 33.24 38.38
N HIS A 56 57.62 34.23 38.50
CA HIS A 56 56.52 34.53 37.59
C HIS A 56 57.02 34.81 36.16
N ILE A 57 56.78 33.88 35.24
CA ILE A 57 56.71 34.18 33.81
C ILE A 57 55.23 34.43 33.51
N SER A 58 54.88 35.66 33.12
CA SER A 58 53.53 36.01 32.68
C SER A 58 53.21 35.30 31.37
N ALA A 59 52.73 34.07 31.46
CA ALA A 59 52.09 33.39 30.35
C ALA A 59 50.72 34.05 30.14
N ARG A 60 50.57 34.74 29.00
CA ARG A 60 49.27 35.19 28.52
C ARG A 60 48.38 33.98 28.35
N HIS A 61 47.50 33.72 29.31
CA HIS A 61 46.43 32.74 29.15
C HIS A 61 45.49 33.25 28.06
N VAL A 62 45.62 32.71 26.85
CA VAL A 62 44.53 32.75 25.88
C VAL A 62 43.38 31.99 26.54
N ALA A 63 42.36 32.72 26.98
CA ALA A 63 41.15 32.14 27.51
C ALA A 63 40.48 31.34 26.40
N LEU A 64 40.79 30.03 26.33
CA LEU A 64 40.02 29.08 25.56
C LEU A 64 38.60 29.12 26.12
N ARG A 65 37.73 29.89 25.47
CA ARG A 65 36.29 29.81 25.67
C ARG A 65 35.92 28.37 25.37
N GLN A 66 35.73 27.58 26.42
CA GLN A 66 35.13 26.27 26.33
C GLN A 66 33.73 26.48 25.76
N THR A 67 33.59 26.32 24.44
CA THR A 67 32.30 26.17 23.81
C THR A 67 31.72 24.89 24.38
N ARG A 68 30.85 25.05 25.38
CA ARG A 68 30.04 23.96 25.89
C ARG A 68 29.17 23.50 24.72
N PHE A 69 29.60 22.46 24.03
CA PHE A 69 28.75 21.73 23.11
C PHE A 69 27.65 21.11 23.95
N THR A 70 26.52 21.81 24.07
CA THR A 70 25.29 21.19 24.51
C THR A 70 24.96 20.17 23.43
N THR A 71 25.09 18.89 23.74
CA THR A 71 24.54 17.85 22.89
C THR A 71 23.05 18.11 22.84
N ARG A 72 22.56 18.72 21.75
CA ARG A 72 21.12 18.71 21.46
C ARG A 72 20.76 17.25 21.43
N ARG A 73 20.07 16.77 22.47
CA ARG A 73 19.35 15.51 22.42
C ARG A 73 18.38 15.66 21.26
N HIS A 74 18.78 15.19 20.09
CA HIS A 74 17.84 14.91 19.03
C HIS A 74 16.88 13.91 19.66
N HIS A 75 15.69 14.40 20.04
CA HIS A 75 14.59 13.49 20.28
C HIS A 75 14.51 12.69 18.98
N SER A 76 14.79 11.39 19.07
CA SER A 76 14.41 10.41 18.06
C SER A 76 12.88 10.32 18.09
N GLY A 77 12.21 11.44 17.78
CA GLY A 77 10.80 11.45 17.47
C GLY A 77 10.68 10.57 16.26
N ALA A 78 9.94 9.48 16.38
CA ALA A 78 9.69 8.54 15.29
C ALA A 78 9.31 9.35 14.04
N HIS A 79 10.22 9.47 13.07
CA HIS A 79 9.97 10.23 11.87
C HIS A 79 8.83 9.52 11.13
N VAL A 80 7.67 10.17 11.05
CA VAL A 80 6.56 9.66 10.26
C VAL A 80 6.98 9.71 8.80
N ILE A 81 7.25 8.54 8.23
CA ILE A 81 7.59 8.44 6.82
C ILE A 81 6.36 8.80 5.97
N GLN A 82 6.59 9.49 4.87
CA GLN A 82 5.52 9.85 3.93
C GLN A 82 5.12 8.62 3.11
N CYS A 83 3.90 8.62 2.55
CA CYS A 83 3.38 7.48 1.77
C CYS A 83 4.29 7.08 0.60
N VAL A 84 4.81 8.04 -0.15
CA VAL A 84 5.76 7.84 -1.26
C VAL A 84 7.05 7.20 -0.76
N ALA A 85 7.60 7.68 0.35
CA ALA A 85 8.83 7.13 0.92
C ALA A 85 8.61 5.70 1.42
N TYR A 86 7.47 5.43 2.04
CA TYR A 86 7.08 4.09 2.45
C TYR A 86 6.92 3.14 1.26
N ALA A 87 6.17 3.53 0.22
CA ALA A 87 5.92 2.70 -0.95
C ALA A 87 7.23 2.29 -1.65
N LYS A 88 8.18 3.22 -1.80
CA LYS A 88 9.52 2.92 -2.34
C LYS A 88 10.31 1.91 -1.52
N ALA A 89 10.15 1.93 -0.20
CA ALA A 89 10.84 1.02 0.71
C ALA A 89 10.15 -0.36 0.81
N ALA A 90 8.87 -0.44 0.46
CA ALA A 90 8.02 -1.60 0.70
C ALA A 90 7.53 -2.30 -0.58
N SER A 91 7.91 -1.81 -1.76
CA SER A 91 7.57 -2.38 -3.07
C SER A 91 8.72 -2.23 -4.06
N ASP A 92 8.64 -2.92 -5.19
CA ASP A 92 9.61 -2.81 -6.28
C ASP A 92 9.38 -1.59 -7.20
N VAL A 93 8.41 -0.74 -6.86
CA VAL A 93 8.06 0.47 -7.62
C VAL A 93 8.78 1.69 -7.03
N VAL A 94 9.76 2.21 -7.78
CA VAL A 94 10.58 3.35 -7.36
C VAL A 94 10.42 4.51 -8.35
N LEU A 95 9.48 5.42 -8.06
CA LEU A 95 9.15 6.56 -8.92
C LEU A 95 9.40 7.91 -8.23
N SER A 96 9.76 8.93 -8.99
CA SER A 96 9.89 10.30 -8.50
C SER A 96 8.54 11.04 -8.46
N GLY A 97 8.50 12.17 -7.75
CA GLY A 97 7.33 13.04 -7.66
C GLY A 97 6.38 12.71 -6.50
N ASN A 98 5.28 13.46 -6.42
CA ASN A 98 4.20 13.20 -5.47
C ASN A 98 3.41 11.97 -5.92
N ALA A 99 2.60 11.42 -5.01
CA ALA A 99 1.80 10.24 -5.30
C ALA A 99 0.90 10.39 -6.54
N ARG A 100 0.25 11.54 -6.73
CA ARG A 100 -0.59 11.81 -7.90
C ARG A 100 0.17 11.72 -9.23
N ASP A 101 1.47 12.01 -9.21
CA ASP A 101 2.33 12.07 -10.39
C ASP A 101 2.80 10.65 -10.80
N TRP A 102 2.73 9.67 -9.89
CA TRP A 102 3.22 8.31 -10.11
C TRP A 102 2.52 7.58 -11.25
N TRP A 103 1.25 7.89 -11.53
CA TRP A 103 0.51 7.20 -12.59
C TRP A 103 1.04 7.55 -13.98
N ASP A 104 1.43 8.80 -14.18
CA ASP A 104 2.03 9.24 -15.43
C ASP A 104 3.52 8.88 -15.47
N ASN A 105 4.23 9.01 -14.35
CA ASN A 105 5.66 8.66 -14.26
C ASN A 105 5.95 7.16 -14.43
N SER A 106 4.96 6.28 -14.21
CA SER A 106 5.11 4.84 -14.45
C SER A 106 4.96 4.45 -15.92
N ARG A 107 4.41 5.31 -16.76
CA ARG A 107 4.16 4.99 -18.18
C ARG A 107 5.45 4.64 -18.90
N GLY A 108 5.49 3.48 -19.56
CA GLY A 108 6.67 3.00 -20.27
C GLY A 108 7.83 2.55 -19.37
N VAL A 109 7.64 2.54 -18.05
CA VAL A 109 8.65 2.10 -17.06
C VAL A 109 8.13 0.92 -16.25
N TYR A 110 6.90 1.00 -15.76
CA TYR A 110 6.23 -0.04 -14.99
C TYR A 110 4.88 -0.37 -15.63
N ALA A 111 4.55 -1.66 -15.69
CA ALA A 111 3.22 -2.08 -16.10
C ALA A 111 2.15 -1.47 -15.18
N ARG A 112 0.99 -1.18 -15.75
CA ARG A 112 -0.18 -0.63 -15.05
C ARG A 112 -1.44 -1.40 -15.40
N GLY A 113 -2.42 -1.39 -14.50
CA GLY A 113 -3.69 -2.07 -14.72
C GLY A 113 -4.72 -1.79 -13.64
N SER A 114 -5.87 -2.45 -13.75
CA SER A 114 -6.99 -2.34 -12.81
C SER A 114 -7.10 -3.53 -11.86
N ALA A 115 -6.32 -4.60 -12.08
CA ALA A 115 -6.35 -5.80 -11.25
C ALA A 115 -5.39 -5.66 -10.07
N PRO A 116 -5.82 -5.89 -8.82
CA PRO A 116 -4.91 -5.86 -7.67
C PRO A 116 -3.99 -7.07 -7.68
N GLU A 117 -2.73 -6.85 -7.29
CA GLU A 117 -1.76 -7.92 -7.07
C GLU A 117 -0.94 -7.67 -5.80
N PRO A 118 -0.60 -8.69 -5.01
CA PRO A 118 0.34 -8.53 -3.91
C PRO A 118 1.65 -7.89 -4.39
N GLY A 119 2.15 -6.91 -3.64
CA GLY A 119 3.35 -6.13 -3.99
C GLY A 119 3.11 -4.97 -4.96
N SER A 120 1.97 -4.92 -5.66
CA SER A 120 1.59 -3.76 -6.47
C SER A 120 1.28 -2.53 -5.62
N VAL A 121 1.33 -1.34 -6.24
CA VAL A 121 1.02 -0.07 -5.59
C VAL A 121 -0.33 0.44 -6.09
N LEU A 122 -1.30 0.55 -5.19
CA LEU A 122 -2.57 1.23 -5.44
C LEU A 122 -2.33 2.75 -5.47
N ASN A 123 -2.68 3.40 -6.59
CA ASN A 123 -2.46 4.83 -6.77
C ASN A 123 -3.78 5.62 -6.72
N PHE A 124 -3.90 6.52 -5.74
CA PHE A 124 -5.06 7.37 -5.53
C PHE A 124 -4.93 8.69 -6.29
N ARG A 125 -6.04 9.12 -6.92
CA ARG A 125 -6.08 10.41 -7.63
C ARG A 125 -6.04 11.57 -6.63
N ALA A 126 -5.52 12.70 -7.12
CA ALA A 126 -5.63 13.95 -6.38
C ALA A 126 -7.08 14.41 -6.30
N ILE A 127 -7.52 14.82 -5.12
CA ILE A 127 -8.82 15.46 -4.86
C ILE A 127 -8.61 16.68 -3.97
N ARG A 128 -9.63 17.55 -3.83
CA ARG A 128 -9.50 18.81 -3.06
C ARG A 128 -8.92 18.64 -1.65
N ARG A 129 -9.30 17.57 -0.96
CA ARG A 129 -8.84 17.24 0.42
C ARG A 129 -7.57 16.37 0.47
N MET A 130 -7.03 15.97 -0.69
CA MET A 130 -5.82 15.17 -0.84
C MET A 130 -5.11 15.58 -2.15
N PRO A 131 -4.57 16.82 -2.22
CA PRO A 131 -4.11 17.41 -3.48
C PRO A 131 -2.85 16.75 -4.06
N TYR A 132 -2.06 16.07 -3.22
CA TYR A 132 -0.85 15.35 -3.62
C TYR A 132 -1.12 13.91 -4.08
N GLY A 133 -2.38 13.47 -4.05
CA GLY A 133 -2.74 12.06 -4.22
C GLY A 133 -2.24 11.21 -3.06
N HIS A 134 -2.22 9.89 -3.25
CA HIS A 134 -1.66 8.95 -2.28
C HIS A 134 -1.29 7.62 -2.93
N VAL A 135 -0.43 6.86 -2.27
CA VAL A 135 -0.06 5.50 -2.67
C VAL A 135 -0.08 4.55 -1.49
N ALA A 136 -0.50 3.32 -1.74
CA ALA A 136 -0.48 2.25 -0.76
C ALA A 136 0.01 0.93 -1.39
N VAL A 137 0.74 0.13 -0.63
CA VAL A 137 1.27 -1.15 -1.11
C VAL A 137 0.27 -2.25 -0.81
N VAL A 138 -0.12 -3.02 -1.83
CA VAL A 138 -1.00 -4.17 -1.68
C VAL A 138 -0.23 -5.30 -1.02
N ARG A 139 -0.76 -5.83 0.09
CA ARG A 139 -0.19 -6.97 0.83
C ARG A 139 -0.86 -8.28 0.45
N ALA A 140 -2.17 -8.26 0.27
CA ALA A 140 -2.95 -9.42 -0.11
C ALA A 140 -4.21 -9.01 -0.86
N VAL A 141 -4.71 -9.93 -1.68
CA VAL A 141 -6.05 -9.86 -2.30
C VAL A 141 -6.91 -10.87 -1.56
N GLU A 142 -7.96 -10.40 -0.87
CA GLU A 142 -8.84 -11.27 -0.09
C GLU A 142 -9.95 -11.84 -0.97
N ASP A 143 -10.54 -11.02 -1.83
CA ASP A 143 -11.56 -11.41 -2.79
C ASP A 143 -11.58 -10.46 -4.00
N ASN A 144 -12.60 -10.55 -4.86
CA ASN A 144 -12.70 -9.78 -6.09
C ASN A 144 -12.85 -8.26 -5.88
N ARG A 145 -13.24 -7.82 -4.68
CA ARG A 145 -13.53 -6.44 -4.30
C ARG A 145 -12.82 -6.02 -3.02
N THR A 146 -12.00 -6.88 -2.43
CA THR A 146 -11.37 -6.60 -1.14
C THR A 146 -9.88 -6.92 -1.20
N ILE A 147 -9.07 -5.93 -0.83
CA ILE A 147 -7.62 -6.07 -0.69
C ILE A 147 -7.19 -5.62 0.70
N VAL A 148 -5.99 -6.06 1.08
CA VAL A 148 -5.28 -5.60 2.27
C VAL A 148 -4.08 -4.79 1.81
N ILE A 149 -3.91 -3.58 2.36
CA ILE A 149 -2.81 -2.68 2.05
C ILE A 149 -2.00 -2.32 3.29
N ASP A 150 -0.75 -1.92 3.06
CA ASP A 150 0.02 -1.14 4.01
C ASP A 150 0.21 0.28 3.45
N GLN A 151 0.15 1.28 4.32
CA GLN A 151 0.30 2.69 3.95
C GLN A 151 0.87 3.52 5.09
N SER A 152 1.29 4.74 4.81
CA SER A 152 1.78 5.65 5.84
C SER A 152 1.17 7.05 5.70
N HIS A 153 0.97 7.73 6.83
CA HIS A 153 0.56 9.14 6.92
C HIS A 153 -0.75 9.48 6.16
N TRP A 154 -1.75 8.59 6.20
CA TRP A 154 -3.08 8.82 5.61
C TRP A 154 -4.07 9.42 6.62
N ALA A 155 -4.38 8.68 7.68
CA ALA A 155 -5.33 9.09 8.73
C ALA A 155 -4.69 9.14 10.13
N GLN A 156 -3.48 8.59 10.27
CA GLN A 156 -2.78 8.43 11.54
C GLN A 156 -1.31 8.73 11.33
N ASN A 157 -0.63 9.12 12.40
CA ASN A 157 0.82 9.23 12.40
C ASN A 157 1.44 7.83 12.27
N GLY A 158 2.40 7.66 11.37
CA GLY A 158 3.14 6.41 11.19
C GLY A 158 2.61 5.52 10.07
N VAL A 159 3.00 4.24 10.14
CA VAL A 159 2.64 3.19 9.17
C VAL A 159 1.43 2.44 9.68
N ALA A 160 0.36 2.42 8.88
CA ALA A 160 -0.80 1.57 9.10
C ALA A 160 -0.61 0.30 8.26
N LYS A 161 -0.61 -0.85 8.93
CA LYS A 161 -0.48 -2.17 8.32
C LYS A 161 -1.80 -2.93 8.31
N ASN A 162 -1.94 -3.83 7.34
CA ASN A 162 -3.10 -4.71 7.20
C ASN A 162 -4.44 -3.95 7.14
N VAL A 163 -4.46 -2.83 6.43
CA VAL A 163 -5.66 -2.00 6.26
C VAL A 163 -6.51 -2.57 5.14
N ARG A 164 -7.77 -2.89 5.41
CA ARG A 164 -8.70 -3.37 4.40
C ARG A 164 -9.18 -2.23 3.49
N VAL A 165 -9.24 -2.49 2.19
CA VAL A 165 -9.78 -1.58 1.17
C VAL A 165 -10.77 -2.35 0.33
N ILE A 166 -11.93 -1.73 0.09
CA ILE A 166 -12.98 -2.30 -0.74
C ILE A 166 -13.16 -1.50 -2.03
N ASP A 167 -13.35 -2.19 -3.14
CA ASP A 167 -13.77 -1.64 -4.42
C ASP A 167 -15.28 -1.38 -4.42
N VAL A 168 -15.64 -0.10 -4.57
CA VAL A 168 -17.01 0.38 -4.69
C VAL A 168 -17.31 0.93 -6.09
N SER A 169 -16.42 0.68 -7.05
CA SER A 169 -16.65 1.02 -8.45
C SER A 169 -17.85 0.25 -9.02
N PRO A 170 -18.67 0.87 -9.89
CA PRO A 170 -19.76 0.19 -10.57
C PRO A 170 -19.30 -1.01 -11.40
N ASN A 171 -18.12 -0.90 -12.02
CA ASN A 171 -17.63 -1.85 -13.02
C ASN A 171 -16.67 -2.92 -12.46
N ASN A 172 -16.40 -2.92 -11.15
CA ASN A 172 -15.38 -3.79 -10.55
C ASN A 172 -13.97 -3.57 -11.11
N ASP A 173 -13.66 -2.31 -11.44
CA ASP A 173 -12.42 -1.89 -12.08
C ASP A 173 -11.49 -1.12 -11.13
N TRP A 174 -11.79 -1.14 -9.83
CA TRP A 174 -11.05 -0.47 -8.77
C TRP A 174 -10.96 1.06 -8.90
N SER A 175 -11.69 1.68 -9.83
CA SER A 175 -11.66 3.14 -10.06
C SER A 175 -12.16 3.97 -8.88
N ALA A 176 -12.88 3.36 -7.92
CA ALA A 176 -13.38 3.99 -6.71
C ALA A 176 -13.30 3.03 -5.54
N VAL A 177 -12.61 3.42 -4.47
CA VAL A 177 -12.40 2.56 -3.29
C VAL A 177 -12.84 3.22 -1.99
N ARG A 178 -13.09 2.42 -0.96
CA ARG A 178 -13.14 2.91 0.43
C ARG A 178 -12.09 2.22 1.28
N VAL A 179 -11.48 2.99 2.17
CA VAL A 179 -10.43 2.53 3.08
C VAL A 179 -11.01 2.35 4.48
N ALA A 180 -10.70 1.23 5.14
CA ALA A 180 -11.13 0.97 6.51
C ALA A 180 -10.57 2.01 7.51
N LEU A 181 -11.37 2.36 8.51
CA LEU A 181 -10.98 3.29 9.57
C LEU A 181 -10.34 2.54 10.75
N ASN A 182 -9.31 3.12 11.37
CA ASN A 182 -8.70 2.65 12.62
C ASN A 182 -8.32 1.15 12.65
N ASN A 183 -7.94 0.57 11.51
CA ASN A 183 -7.69 -0.87 11.34
C ASN A 183 -8.87 -1.77 11.75
N ASN A 184 -10.10 -1.25 11.78
CA ASN A 184 -11.32 -2.01 12.06
C ASN A 184 -12.00 -2.38 10.73
N SER A 185 -12.21 -3.68 10.50
CA SER A 185 -12.70 -4.25 9.24
C SER A 185 -14.18 -4.00 8.93
N GLY A 186 -14.94 -3.39 9.86
CA GLY A 186 -16.38 -3.14 9.70
C GLY A 186 -16.78 -1.73 9.28
N THR A 187 -15.88 -0.75 9.36
CA THR A 187 -16.21 0.67 9.10
C THR A 187 -15.28 1.28 8.07
N TYR A 188 -15.85 1.84 7.01
CA TYR A 188 -15.12 2.42 5.89
C TYR A 188 -15.33 3.93 5.81
N GLY A 189 -14.29 4.65 5.38
CA GLY A 189 -14.35 6.09 5.16
C GLY A 189 -15.07 6.49 3.87
N SER A 190 -14.79 7.72 3.43
CA SER A 190 -15.27 8.25 2.16
C SER A 190 -14.83 7.43 0.95
N ILE A 191 -15.50 7.66 -0.19
CA ILE A 191 -15.06 7.14 -1.49
C ILE A 191 -13.84 7.94 -1.96
N TYR A 192 -12.82 7.23 -2.44
CA TYR A 192 -11.63 7.81 -3.04
C TYR A 192 -11.47 7.30 -4.48
N PRO A 193 -11.32 8.20 -5.45
CA PRO A 193 -11.02 7.81 -6.82
C PRO A 193 -9.56 7.32 -6.93
N THR A 194 -9.34 6.29 -7.72
CA THR A 194 -8.01 5.74 -7.98
C THR A 194 -7.70 5.76 -9.47
N TYR A 195 -6.43 5.62 -9.81
CA TYR A 195 -6.03 5.31 -11.19
C TYR A 195 -6.04 3.80 -11.46
N GLY A 196 -5.71 3.01 -10.44
CA GLY A 196 -5.49 1.57 -10.54
C GLY A 196 -4.19 1.18 -9.83
N PHE A 197 -3.53 0.16 -10.35
CA PHE A 197 -2.34 -0.46 -9.77
C PHE A 197 -1.12 -0.25 -10.66
N ILE A 198 0.01 0.05 -10.01
CA ILE A 198 1.34 0.06 -10.64
C ILE A 198 2.04 -1.21 -10.18
N TYR A 199 2.47 -2.02 -11.13
CA TYR A 199 3.08 -3.32 -10.86
C TYR A 199 4.60 -3.19 -10.75
N GLY A 200 5.23 -3.99 -9.88
CA GLY A 200 6.69 -4.08 -9.73
C GLY A 200 7.40 -4.78 -10.88
N ARG A 201 6.91 -4.63 -12.12
CA ARG A 201 7.46 -5.25 -13.34
C ARG A 201 7.49 -4.22 -14.49
N PRO A 202 8.41 -4.35 -15.45
CA PRO A 202 8.50 -3.45 -16.60
C PRO A 202 7.21 -3.35 -17.41
N ASP A 203 7.02 -2.21 -18.09
CA ASP A 203 5.94 -2.02 -19.05
C ASP A 203 6.30 -2.66 -20.40
N ASP A 204 6.04 -3.95 -20.57
CA ASP A 204 6.33 -4.70 -21.81
C ASP A 204 5.33 -4.38 -22.94
N GLY A 205 4.51 -3.33 -22.81
CA GLY A 205 3.44 -2.98 -23.74
C GLY A 205 2.19 -3.86 -23.61
N VAL A 206 2.21 -4.87 -22.74
CA VAL A 206 1.06 -5.69 -22.39
C VAL A 206 0.38 -5.10 -21.16
N MET A 207 -0.60 -4.22 -21.39
CA MET A 207 -1.49 -3.80 -20.31
C MET A 207 -2.25 -5.04 -19.83
N MET A 208 -2.02 -5.46 -18.58
CA MET A 208 -2.67 -6.66 -18.02
C MET A 208 -4.16 -6.37 -17.84
N ALA A 209 -4.94 -6.69 -18.86
CA ALA A 209 -6.39 -6.78 -18.76
C ALA A 209 -6.72 -7.94 -17.80
N ASN A 210 -7.78 -7.73 -17.02
CA ASN A 210 -8.20 -8.52 -15.87
C ASN A 210 -8.44 -10.02 -16.20
N ASN A 211 -7.38 -10.82 -16.35
CA ASN A 211 -7.47 -12.26 -16.53
C ASN A 211 -7.50 -12.93 -15.16
N THR A 212 -8.69 -12.93 -14.55
CA THR A 212 -9.03 -14.05 -13.66
C THR A 212 -9.08 -15.30 -14.55
N PRO A 213 -8.30 -16.37 -14.29
CA PRO A 213 -8.56 -17.62 -14.97
C PRO A 213 -9.93 -18.11 -14.52
N ALA A 214 -10.94 -18.04 -15.41
CA ALA A 214 -12.08 -18.94 -15.30
C ALA A 214 -11.51 -20.37 -15.22
N PRO A 215 -12.05 -21.26 -14.36
CA PRO A 215 -11.52 -22.61 -14.24
C PRO A 215 -11.55 -23.27 -15.62
N ALA A 216 -10.36 -23.55 -16.15
CA ALA A 216 -10.21 -24.15 -17.47
C ALA A 216 -10.90 -25.52 -17.45
N HIS A 217 -12.01 -25.63 -18.17
CA HIS A 217 -12.56 -26.92 -18.54
C HIS A 217 -11.48 -27.64 -19.35
N ARG A 218 -10.98 -28.75 -18.80
CA ARG A 218 -9.96 -29.60 -19.41
C ARG A 218 -10.48 -30.12 -20.75
N SER A 219 -10.05 -29.49 -21.85
CA SER A 219 -10.22 -30.02 -23.20
C SER A 219 -8.93 -30.74 -23.57
N THR A 220 -8.91 -32.05 -23.35
CA THR A 220 -7.89 -32.94 -23.90
C THR A 220 -8.08 -33.01 -25.41
N ARG A 221 -7.33 -32.21 -26.17
CA ARG A 221 -7.23 -32.39 -27.61
C ARG A 221 -5.85 -32.90 -27.97
N SER A 222 -5.77 -34.24 -28.04
CA SER A 222 -4.70 -34.97 -28.69
C SER A 222 -4.73 -34.65 -30.19
N HIS A 223 -3.61 -34.20 -30.75
CA HIS A 223 -3.43 -34.12 -32.19
C HIS A 223 -2.22 -34.97 -32.57
N ASN A 224 -2.53 -36.16 -33.08
CA ASN A 224 -1.59 -37.04 -33.76
C ASN A 224 -1.10 -36.34 -35.03
N VAL A 225 0.21 -36.27 -35.20
CA VAL A 225 0.87 -35.86 -36.44
C VAL A 225 0.71 -36.98 -37.45
N THR A 226 0.18 -36.68 -38.63
CA THR A 226 0.18 -37.60 -39.78
C THR A 226 0.85 -36.93 -40.96
N THR A 227 1.91 -37.57 -41.41
CA THR A 227 2.73 -37.26 -42.58
C THR A 227 2.02 -37.66 -43.88
N ALA A 228 1.93 -36.76 -44.86
CA ALA A 228 1.88 -37.04 -46.32
C ALA A 228 1.86 -35.67 -47.04
N SER A 229 2.92 -35.21 -47.69
CA SER A 229 3.49 -35.59 -49.00
C SER A 229 2.72 -35.11 -50.25
N PHE A 230 3.46 -34.34 -51.06
CA PHE A 230 3.47 -34.23 -52.52
C PHE A 230 2.70 -33.08 -53.23
N ALA A 231 3.52 -32.13 -53.71
CA ALA A 231 3.50 -31.41 -54.99
C ALA A 231 2.17 -30.94 -55.64
N ALA A 232 2.09 -29.63 -55.92
CA ALA A 232 2.02 -29.10 -57.28
C ALA A 232 2.12 -27.55 -57.29
N LEU A 233 2.87 -27.04 -58.26
CA LEU A 233 2.95 -25.63 -58.65
C LEU A 233 1.61 -25.14 -59.22
N GLN A 234 1.31 -23.83 -59.14
CA GLN A 234 1.09 -22.94 -60.30
C GLN A 234 0.66 -21.52 -59.84
N HIS A 235 1.02 -20.54 -60.68
CA HIS A 235 1.00 -19.08 -60.52
C HIS A 235 -0.36 -18.37 -60.36
N PRO A 236 -0.36 -17.09 -59.94
CA PRO A 236 -1.55 -16.24 -59.79
C PRO A 236 -2.00 -15.65 -61.13
N MET A 237 -3.30 -15.34 -61.26
CA MET A 237 -3.87 -14.10 -61.80
C MET A 237 -5.37 -14.27 -62.11
N ASN A 238 -6.09 -13.16 -61.89
CA ASN A 238 -7.34 -12.73 -62.52
C ASN A 238 -8.69 -13.22 -61.94
N SER A 239 -9.41 -12.30 -61.31
CA SER A 239 -10.73 -11.87 -61.80
C SER A 239 -11.25 -10.67 -61.01
N THR A 240 -11.42 -9.58 -61.76
CA THR A 240 -12.21 -8.37 -61.48
C THR A 240 -13.64 -8.70 -61.03
N GLU A 241 -14.11 -8.13 -59.93
CA GLU A 241 -15.55 -7.87 -59.72
C GLU A 241 -15.75 -6.44 -59.20
N VAL A 242 -16.59 -5.73 -59.96
CA VAL A 242 -17.07 -4.35 -59.82
C VAL A 242 -18.60 -4.45 -59.72
N ALA A 243 -19.21 -3.47 -59.05
CA ALA A 243 -20.64 -3.16 -58.93
C ALA A 243 -21.37 -3.95 -57.82
N GLU A 244 -22.32 -3.41 -57.05
CA GLU A 244 -22.97 -2.10 -56.98
C GLU A 244 -23.58 -2.01 -55.56
N ALA A 245 -23.64 -0.82 -54.97
CA ALA A 245 -24.45 -0.59 -53.77
C ALA A 245 -25.92 -0.35 -54.17
N PRO A 246 -26.92 -0.81 -53.40
CA PRO A 246 -28.27 -0.27 -53.52
C PRO A 246 -28.37 1.07 -52.78
N GLU A 247 -28.82 2.06 -53.55
CA GLU A 247 -29.20 3.42 -53.21
C GLU A 247 -30.48 3.48 -52.34
N ASP A 248 -30.74 4.68 -51.81
CA ASP A 248 -32.00 5.19 -51.23
C ASP A 248 -32.32 4.82 -49.77
N ALA A 249 -32.77 5.72 -48.89
CA ALA A 249 -33.05 7.14 -48.97
C ALA A 249 -33.30 7.64 -47.54
N PHE A 250 -32.70 8.76 -47.13
CA PHE A 250 -33.34 9.70 -46.19
C PHE A 250 -32.73 11.09 -46.42
N SER A 251 -33.43 11.91 -47.21
CA SER A 251 -33.25 13.35 -47.25
C SER A 251 -33.69 13.94 -45.89
N VAL A 252 -32.80 14.66 -45.22
CA VAL A 252 -33.19 15.76 -44.32
C VAL A 252 -32.29 16.95 -44.63
N GLU A 253 -33.00 18.01 -44.98
CA GLU A 253 -32.63 19.31 -45.52
C GLU A 253 -31.67 20.11 -44.62
N GLY A 254 -30.70 20.77 -45.24
CA GLY A 254 -29.73 21.64 -44.59
C GLY A 254 -30.26 23.05 -44.29
N PRO A 255 -29.51 23.85 -43.49
CA PRO A 255 -29.98 25.12 -42.94
C PRO A 255 -29.87 26.29 -43.92
N SER A 256 -30.97 27.02 -44.11
CA SER A 256 -31.01 28.31 -44.80
C SER A 256 -30.33 29.40 -43.96
N ARG A 257 -29.20 29.89 -44.47
CA ARG A 257 -28.61 31.19 -44.14
C ARG A 257 -29.62 32.30 -44.41
N ASN A 258 -29.91 33.13 -43.41
CA ASN A 258 -30.49 34.45 -43.64
C ASN A 258 -29.53 35.54 -43.12
N LEU A 259 -29.20 36.43 -44.06
CA LEU A 259 -28.54 37.71 -43.86
C LEU A 259 -29.56 38.73 -43.36
N ARG A 260 -29.29 39.40 -42.25
CA ARG A 260 -29.54 40.83 -42.08
C ARG A 260 -28.74 41.40 -40.91
#